data_AF-A0A2S9H0F7-F1
#
_entry.id   AF-A0A2S9H0F7-F1
#
_cell.length_a   1.000
_cell.length_b   1.000
_cell.length_c   1.000
_cell.angle_alpha   90.00
_cell.angle_beta   90.00
_cell.angle_gamma   90.00
#
_symmetry.space_group_name_H-M   'P 1'
#
loop_
_entity.id
_entity.type
_entity.pdbx_description
1 polymer ?
#
loop_
_entity_poly.entity_id
_entity_poly.type
_entity_poly.pdbx_seq_one_letter_code
_entity_poly.pdbx_strand_id
1 'polypeptide(L)'
;MASIGSDPPPPSSDPIPQVVITPKVYAQDLKKLPQNPEESGYYTYGTPTLGRGQYGNSRALSTLFSIESRWEYNHTNRFGVGNISLKYGGPFEPHVSHQDGGEMDVRALRKDGLEAPVSWQDSQYDRAATKELIKTFKDSGNVNKIFFNDPAMPGVQPLEGHDNHFHVEFKQNAQ
;
A
#
# COMPACT_ATOMS: atom_id res chain seq x y z
N MET A 1 -0.56 36.03 62.86
CA MET A 1 -0.39 35.80 61.42
C MET A 1 -1.01 34.44 61.10
N ALA A 2 -2.18 34.41 60.48
CA ALA A 2 -2.83 33.17 60.04
C ALA A 2 -3.08 33.30 58.53
N SER A 3 -2.46 32.42 57.76
CA SER A 3 -2.57 32.35 56.29
C SER A 3 -3.90 31.71 55.93
N ILE A 4 -4.73 32.43 55.18
CA ILE A 4 -5.96 31.91 54.59
C ILE A 4 -5.62 31.18 53.30
N GLY A 5 -5.73 29.85 53.29
CA GLY A 5 -5.67 29.05 52.08
C GLY A 5 -6.96 29.24 51.29
N SER A 6 -6.86 29.66 50.03
CA SER A 6 -7.98 29.73 49.09
C SER A 6 -8.32 28.32 48.58
N ASP A 7 -9.59 27.94 48.68
CA ASP A 7 -10.10 26.67 48.17
C ASP A 7 -9.94 26.56 46.63
N PRO A 8 -9.70 25.34 46.10
CA PRO A 8 -9.58 25.13 44.66
C PRO A 8 -10.94 25.32 43.95
N PRO A 9 -10.92 25.78 42.68
CA PRO A 9 -12.13 25.97 41.90
C PRO A 9 -12.85 24.64 41.64
N PRO A 10 -14.19 24.66 41.50
CA PRO A 10 -14.96 23.47 41.18
C PRO A 10 -14.57 22.93 39.79
N PRO A 11 -14.66 21.60 39.58
CA PRO A 11 -14.39 21.01 38.28
C PRO A 11 -15.35 21.53 37.22
N SER A 12 -14.83 21.75 35.99
CA SER A 12 -15.62 22.19 34.84
C SER A 12 -16.79 21.23 34.57
N SER A 13 -17.96 21.80 34.29
CA SER A 13 -19.19 21.10 33.88
C SER A 13 -19.25 20.81 32.38
N ASP A 14 -18.16 21.03 31.64
CA ASP A 14 -18.16 20.78 30.20
C ASP A 14 -18.29 19.27 29.94
N PRO A 15 -19.29 18.83 29.15
CA PRO A 15 -19.41 17.44 28.78
C PRO A 15 -18.15 17.01 28.02
N ILE A 16 -17.49 15.96 28.52
CA ILE A 16 -16.37 15.30 27.82
C ILE A 16 -16.87 14.95 26.42
N PRO A 17 -16.16 15.36 25.34
CA PRO A 17 -16.55 15.02 23.99
C PRO A 17 -16.68 13.50 23.88
N GLN A 18 -17.89 13.01 23.62
CA GLN A 18 -18.12 11.62 23.29
C GLN A 18 -17.34 11.33 22.01
N VAL A 19 -16.25 10.59 22.12
CA VAL A 19 -15.52 10.09 20.94
C VAL A 19 -16.47 9.14 20.23
N VAL A 20 -17.12 9.63 19.18
CA VAL A 20 -17.92 8.79 18.30
C VAL A 20 -16.94 7.88 17.56
N ILE A 21 -16.69 6.69 18.09
CA ILE A 21 -15.99 5.64 17.36
C ILE A 21 -16.99 5.07 16.36
N THR A 22 -17.04 5.64 15.17
CA THR A 22 -17.65 4.95 14.03
C THR A 22 -16.83 3.69 13.78
N PRO A 23 -17.44 2.48 13.84
CA PRO A 23 -16.75 1.26 13.46
C PRO A 23 -16.28 1.43 12.02
N LYS A 24 -14.97 1.32 11.77
CA LYS A 24 -14.46 1.25 10.41
C LYS A 24 -14.99 -0.08 9.84
N VAL A 25 -16.03 -0.02 9.02
CA VAL A 25 -16.58 -1.21 8.36
C VAL A 25 -15.52 -1.68 7.37
N TYR A 26 -14.76 -2.69 7.75
CA TYR A 26 -13.76 -3.27 6.87
C TYR A 26 -14.45 -3.96 5.69
N ALA A 27 -13.83 -3.84 4.51
CA ALA A 27 -14.38 -4.29 3.24
C ALA A 27 -14.84 -5.77 3.33
N GLN A 28 -16.10 -6.01 2.96
CA GLN A 28 -16.73 -7.33 3.04
C GLN A 28 -16.41 -8.21 1.80
N ASP A 29 -15.78 -7.64 0.77
CA ASP A 29 -15.53 -8.28 -0.53
C ASP A 29 -14.06 -8.63 -0.81
N LEU A 30 -13.21 -8.64 0.22
CA LEU A 30 -11.78 -8.92 0.05
C LEU A 30 -11.52 -10.33 -0.52
N LYS A 31 -10.72 -10.39 -1.57
CA LYS A 31 -10.28 -11.64 -2.21
C LYS A 31 -8.77 -11.79 -2.07
N LYS A 32 -8.33 -13.03 -1.87
CA LYS A 32 -6.91 -13.35 -1.85
C LYS A 32 -6.36 -13.23 -3.27
N LEU A 33 -5.25 -12.53 -3.44
CA LEU A 33 -4.48 -12.53 -4.67
C LEU A 33 -4.03 -13.96 -5.01
N PRO A 34 -4.14 -14.43 -6.27
CA PRO A 34 -3.52 -15.68 -6.69
C PRO A 34 -2.02 -15.69 -6.36
N GLN A 35 -1.53 -16.80 -5.83
CA GLN A 35 -0.18 -16.87 -5.26
C GLN A 35 0.78 -17.44 -6.29
N ASN A 36 1.77 -16.64 -6.70
CA ASN A 36 2.82 -17.01 -7.67
C ASN A 36 2.30 -17.82 -8.89
N PRO A 37 1.36 -17.29 -9.70
CA PRO A 37 0.91 -18.00 -10.90
C PRO A 37 2.08 -18.18 -11.90
N GLU A 38 2.20 -19.34 -12.53
CA GLU A 38 3.30 -19.64 -13.47
C GLU A 38 3.24 -18.76 -14.74
N GLU A 39 2.04 -18.49 -15.25
CA GLU A 39 1.78 -17.69 -16.45
C GLU A 39 1.19 -16.33 -16.04
N SER A 40 1.97 -15.54 -15.30
CA SER A 40 1.56 -14.20 -14.87
C SER A 40 2.69 -13.19 -14.97
N GLY A 41 2.33 -11.91 -15.09
CA GLY A 41 3.25 -10.78 -15.11
C GLY A 41 3.79 -10.40 -13.73
N TYR A 42 3.36 -11.10 -12.67
CA TYR A 42 3.77 -10.82 -11.30
C TYR A 42 4.18 -12.07 -10.51
N TYR A 43 4.94 -11.84 -9.46
CA TYR A 43 5.16 -12.81 -8.39
C TYR A 43 4.70 -12.20 -7.06
N THR A 44 4.42 -13.02 -6.06
CA THR A 44 3.99 -12.60 -4.74
C THR A 44 5.13 -12.66 -3.72
N TYR A 45 5.19 -11.63 -2.89
CA TYR A 45 6.04 -11.58 -1.70
C TYR A 45 5.28 -10.91 -0.55
N GLY A 46 5.92 -10.82 0.61
CA GLY A 46 5.46 -9.99 1.71
C GLY A 46 5.04 -10.79 2.93
N THR A 47 4.59 -10.03 3.92
CA THR A 47 4.24 -10.51 5.26
C THR A 47 2.73 -10.43 5.51
N PRO A 48 2.19 -11.17 6.50
CA PRO A 48 2.72 -12.46 6.93
C PRO A 48 2.81 -13.42 5.73
N THR A 49 3.66 -14.44 5.85
CA THR A 49 3.93 -15.41 4.78
C THR A 49 2.67 -16.15 4.30
N LEU A 50 2.79 -16.89 3.19
CA LEU A 50 1.68 -17.63 2.55
C LEU A 50 0.53 -16.73 2.06
N GLY A 51 0.84 -15.47 1.73
CA GLY A 51 -0.10 -14.50 1.18
C GLY A 51 -1.16 -14.04 2.19
N ARG A 52 -0.89 -14.10 3.50
CA ARG A 52 -1.85 -13.71 4.54
C ARG A 52 -2.15 -12.20 4.57
N GLY A 53 -1.23 -11.39 4.06
CA GLY A 53 -1.39 -9.95 3.86
C GLY A 53 -1.77 -9.55 2.44
N GLN A 54 -2.28 -10.47 1.61
CA GLN A 54 -2.52 -10.24 0.18
C GLN A 54 -3.99 -10.33 -0.20
N TYR A 55 -4.84 -9.68 0.60
CA TYR A 55 -6.27 -9.59 0.32
C TYR A 55 -6.60 -8.21 -0.24
N GLY A 56 -7.16 -8.16 -1.45
CA GLY A 56 -7.51 -6.92 -2.14
C GLY A 56 -9.01 -6.80 -2.37
N ASN A 57 -9.49 -5.57 -2.45
CA ASN A 57 -10.85 -5.29 -2.90
C ASN A 57 -10.94 -5.42 -4.43
N SER A 58 -12.17 -5.41 -4.95
CA SER A 58 -12.45 -5.63 -6.37
C SER A 58 -11.73 -4.63 -7.30
N ARG A 59 -11.59 -3.36 -6.91
CA ARG A 59 -10.89 -2.37 -7.75
C ARG A 59 -9.38 -2.62 -7.78
N ALA A 60 -8.78 -2.88 -6.62
CA ALA A 60 -7.34 -3.12 -6.54
C ALA A 60 -6.93 -4.33 -7.38
N LEU A 61 -7.65 -5.46 -7.24
CA LEU A 61 -7.31 -6.69 -7.96
C LEU A 61 -7.61 -6.59 -9.47
N SER A 62 -8.75 -6.03 -9.88
CA SER A 62 -9.04 -5.84 -11.30
C SER A 62 -8.04 -4.88 -11.98
N THR A 63 -7.61 -3.84 -11.27
CA THR A 63 -6.58 -2.93 -11.76
C THR A 63 -5.24 -3.64 -11.88
N LEU A 64 -4.84 -4.43 -10.88
CA LEU A 64 -3.63 -5.24 -10.93
C LEU A 64 -3.63 -6.18 -12.15
N PHE A 65 -4.70 -6.95 -12.37
CA PHE A 65 -4.76 -7.89 -13.49
C PHE A 65 -4.72 -7.16 -14.85
N SER A 66 -5.33 -5.97 -14.96
CA SER A 66 -5.18 -5.18 -16.18
C SER A 66 -3.74 -4.67 -16.39
N ILE A 67 -3.02 -4.37 -15.31
CA ILE A 67 -1.62 -3.91 -15.38
C ILE A 67 -0.70 -5.07 -15.71
N GLU A 68 -0.91 -6.22 -15.09
CA GLU A 68 -0.23 -7.47 -15.38
C GLU A 68 -0.27 -7.80 -16.88
N SER A 69 -1.47 -7.87 -17.47
CA SER A 69 -1.60 -8.19 -18.90
C SER A 69 -0.90 -7.16 -19.81
N ARG A 70 -0.88 -5.87 -19.42
CA ARG A 70 -0.14 -4.83 -20.17
C ARG A 70 1.37 -4.97 -20.01
N TRP A 71 1.80 -5.39 -18.83
CA TRP A 71 3.21 -5.59 -18.52
C TRP A 71 3.78 -6.76 -19.32
N GLU A 72 3.12 -7.92 -19.27
CA GLU A 72 3.51 -9.14 -20.01
C GLU A 72 3.58 -8.92 -21.53
N TYR A 73 2.74 -8.04 -22.07
CA TYR A 73 2.79 -7.73 -23.49
C TYR A 73 4.12 -7.11 -23.94
N ASN A 74 4.77 -6.35 -23.06
CA ASN A 74 6.00 -5.61 -23.37
C ASN A 74 7.26 -6.18 -22.68
N HIS A 75 7.09 -7.08 -21.71
CA HIS A 75 8.16 -7.53 -20.82
C HIS A 75 8.10 -9.03 -20.56
N THR A 76 9.28 -9.63 -20.40
CA THR A 76 9.43 -11.03 -20.01
C THR A 76 9.72 -11.22 -18.51
N ASN A 77 10.13 -10.17 -17.81
CA ASN A 77 10.35 -10.20 -16.37
C ASN A 77 9.07 -9.88 -15.61
N ARG A 78 8.87 -10.52 -14.45
CA ARG A 78 7.73 -10.28 -13.56
C ARG A 78 8.01 -9.19 -12.54
N PHE A 79 6.98 -8.48 -12.08
CA PHE A 79 7.08 -7.55 -10.96
C PHE A 79 6.57 -8.16 -9.65
N GLY A 80 7.13 -7.74 -8.51
CA GLY A 80 6.74 -8.30 -7.21
C GLY A 80 5.55 -7.56 -6.61
N VAL A 81 4.49 -8.28 -6.24
CA VAL A 81 3.33 -7.76 -5.49
C VAL A 81 3.40 -8.18 -4.03
N GLY A 82 3.36 -7.20 -3.14
CA GLY A 82 3.61 -7.29 -1.72
C GLY A 82 2.34 -7.29 -0.88
N ASN A 83 2.33 -6.49 0.19
CA ASN A 83 1.21 -6.37 1.12
C ASN A 83 0.07 -5.57 0.51
N ILE A 84 -1.16 -5.98 0.82
CA ILE A 84 -2.42 -5.40 0.34
C ILE A 84 -3.33 -5.13 1.54
N SER A 85 -3.81 -6.19 2.18
CA SER A 85 -4.50 -6.17 3.47
C SER A 85 -4.62 -7.58 4.06
N LEU A 86 -5.08 -7.67 5.31
CA LEU A 86 -5.46 -8.94 5.93
C LEU A 86 -6.81 -9.45 5.40
N LYS A 87 -7.10 -10.75 5.59
CA LYS A 87 -8.32 -11.42 5.08
C LYS A 87 -9.63 -10.69 5.36
N TYR A 88 -9.72 -10.02 6.49
CA TYR A 88 -10.91 -9.29 6.94
C TYR A 88 -10.64 -7.79 7.10
N GLY A 89 -9.57 -7.30 6.47
CA GLY A 89 -9.05 -5.97 6.73
C GLY A 89 -8.52 -5.80 8.15
N GLY A 90 -8.48 -4.56 8.62
CA GLY A 90 -8.05 -4.21 9.97
C GLY A 90 -6.62 -3.67 10.07
N PRO A 91 -6.20 -3.24 11.27
CA PRO A 91 -4.83 -2.82 11.53
C PRO A 91 -3.84 -3.92 11.11
N PHE A 92 -2.75 -3.52 10.47
CA PHE A 92 -1.82 -4.46 9.88
C PHE A 92 -0.38 -4.02 10.11
N GLU A 93 0.14 -4.26 11.31
CA GLU A 93 1.52 -3.92 11.66
C GLU A 93 2.57 -4.53 10.69
N PRO A 94 3.64 -3.79 10.36
CA PRO A 94 3.98 -2.43 10.80
C PRO A 94 3.28 -1.32 9.97
N HIS A 95 2.37 -1.69 9.08
CA HIS A 95 1.69 -0.77 8.18
C HIS A 95 0.64 0.05 8.92
N VAL A 96 0.76 1.37 8.80
CA VAL A 96 -0.26 2.30 9.30
C VAL A 96 -1.54 2.21 8.45
N SER A 97 -1.39 1.93 7.14
CA SER A 97 -2.50 1.72 6.20
C SER A 97 -2.69 0.23 5.86
N HIS A 98 -3.08 -0.15 4.64
CA HIS A 98 -3.33 -1.55 4.22
C HIS A 98 -4.49 -2.25 4.94
N GLN A 99 -5.55 -1.50 5.27
CA GLN A 99 -6.62 -2.03 6.14
C GLN A 99 -7.89 -2.48 5.40
N ASP A 100 -8.08 -2.08 4.15
CA ASP A 100 -9.34 -2.25 3.41
C ASP A 100 -9.17 -2.86 2.01
N GLY A 101 -7.95 -3.31 1.69
CA GLY A 101 -7.60 -3.91 0.42
C GLY A 101 -7.56 -2.94 -0.75
N GLY A 102 -7.55 -1.62 -0.50
CA GLY A 102 -7.44 -0.56 -1.50
C GLY A 102 -6.01 -0.05 -1.74
N GLU A 103 -5.01 -0.70 -1.14
CA GLU A 103 -3.61 -0.30 -1.19
C GLU A 103 -2.73 -1.52 -1.49
N MET A 104 -1.57 -1.32 -2.11
CA MET A 104 -0.68 -2.41 -2.51
C MET A 104 0.78 -1.97 -2.56
N ASP A 105 1.67 -2.79 -2.01
CA ASP A 105 3.11 -2.65 -2.20
C ASP A 105 3.58 -3.35 -3.46
N VAL A 106 4.45 -2.71 -4.24
CA VAL A 106 5.02 -3.29 -5.46
C VAL A 106 6.53 -3.07 -5.49
N ARG A 107 7.30 -4.12 -5.75
CA ARG A 107 8.77 -4.03 -5.79
C ARG A 107 9.25 -3.07 -6.89
N ALA A 108 10.31 -2.34 -6.58
CA ALA A 108 11.18 -1.77 -7.60
C ALA A 108 11.81 -2.90 -8.44
N LEU A 109 12.08 -2.62 -9.71
CA LEU A 109 12.62 -3.61 -10.64
C LEU A 109 14.14 -3.64 -10.64
N ARG A 110 14.68 -4.82 -10.94
CA ARG A 110 16.11 -5.08 -11.06
C ARG A 110 16.52 -5.21 -12.51
N LYS A 111 17.74 -4.74 -12.83
CA LYS A 111 18.35 -4.86 -14.16
C LYS A 111 18.61 -6.30 -14.57
N ASP A 112 18.85 -7.19 -13.61
CA ASP A 112 19.09 -8.61 -13.84
C ASP A 112 17.81 -9.45 -13.95
N GLY A 113 16.63 -8.82 -13.80
CA GLY A 113 15.34 -9.50 -13.91
C GLY A 113 15.02 -10.47 -12.78
N LEU A 114 15.85 -10.55 -11.73
CA LEU A 114 15.61 -11.47 -10.61
C LEU A 114 14.42 -11.03 -9.76
N GLU A 115 13.69 -12.01 -9.22
CA GLU A 115 12.56 -11.80 -8.31
C GLU A 115 13.06 -11.57 -6.87
N ALA A 116 13.72 -10.43 -6.67
CA ALA A 116 14.37 -10.07 -5.42
C ALA A 116 14.18 -8.58 -5.08
N PRO A 117 14.29 -8.20 -3.79
CA PRO A 117 14.31 -6.79 -3.39
C PRO A 117 15.45 -6.02 -4.06
N VAL A 118 15.23 -4.72 -4.28
CA VAL A 118 16.25 -3.74 -4.66
C VAL A 118 15.85 -2.35 -4.16
N SER A 119 16.80 -1.61 -3.62
CA SER A 119 16.62 -0.21 -3.20
C SER A 119 16.94 0.73 -4.36
N TRP A 120 16.32 1.91 -4.44
CA TRP A 120 16.58 2.85 -5.55
C TRP A 120 18.04 3.35 -5.62
N GLN A 121 18.77 3.25 -4.52
CA GLN A 121 20.20 3.57 -4.40
C GLN A 121 21.11 2.45 -4.93
N ASP A 122 20.59 1.24 -5.10
CA ASP A 122 21.39 0.08 -5.49
C ASP A 122 21.79 0.16 -6.97
N SER A 123 22.99 -0.33 -7.30
CA SER A 123 23.47 -0.38 -8.68
C SER A 123 22.61 -1.27 -9.60
N GLN A 124 21.93 -2.27 -9.01
CA GLN A 124 21.02 -3.18 -9.72
C GLN A 124 19.62 -2.59 -9.94
N TYR A 125 19.30 -1.43 -9.37
CA TYR A 125 17.99 -0.79 -9.56
C TYR A 125 17.77 -0.40 -11.03
N ASP A 126 16.69 -0.91 -11.62
CA ASP A 126 16.22 -0.51 -12.93
C ASP A 126 15.19 0.61 -12.80
N ARG A 127 15.69 1.85 -12.81
CA ARG A 127 14.85 3.05 -12.79
C ARG A 127 13.93 3.14 -14.01
N ALA A 128 14.38 2.71 -15.18
CA ALA A 128 13.60 2.85 -16.41
C ALA A 128 12.39 1.91 -16.38
N ALA A 129 12.61 0.63 -16.10
CA ALA A 129 11.54 -0.35 -15.98
C ALA A 129 10.58 0.00 -14.82
N THR A 130 11.12 0.45 -13.68
CA THR A 130 10.29 0.87 -12.53
C THR A 130 9.42 2.08 -12.89
N LYS A 131 9.96 3.05 -13.64
CA LYS A 131 9.22 4.20 -14.14
C LYS A 131 8.09 3.80 -15.08
N GLU A 132 8.34 2.84 -15.97
CA GLU A 132 7.32 2.31 -16.88
C GLU A 132 6.21 1.57 -16.13
N LEU A 133 6.56 0.76 -15.12
CA LEU A 133 5.58 0.07 -14.28
C LEU A 133 4.70 1.08 -13.53
N ILE A 134 5.30 2.07 -12.85
CA ILE A 134 4.58 3.15 -12.18
C ILE A 134 3.69 3.92 -13.16
N LYS A 135 4.18 4.20 -14.38
CA LYS A 135 3.37 4.84 -15.42
C LYS A 135 2.16 3.97 -15.80
N THR A 136 2.35 2.66 -15.93
CA THR A 136 1.26 1.72 -16.26
C THR A 136 0.19 1.69 -15.17
N PHE A 137 0.59 1.73 -13.89
CA PHE A 137 -0.33 1.93 -12.76
C PHE A 137 -1.11 3.23 -12.90
N LYS A 138 -0.44 4.36 -13.15
CA LYS A 138 -1.10 5.68 -13.26
C LYS A 138 -2.06 5.74 -14.46
N ASP A 139 -1.66 5.17 -15.60
CA ASP A 139 -2.45 5.12 -16.84
C ASP A 139 -3.68 4.21 -16.73
N SER A 140 -3.83 3.42 -15.64
CA SER A 140 -5.08 2.72 -15.34
C SER A 140 -6.24 3.67 -15.04
N GLY A 141 -5.95 4.92 -14.64
CA GLY A 141 -6.94 5.88 -14.18
C GLY A 141 -7.53 5.59 -12.79
N ASN A 142 -7.14 4.48 -12.15
CA ASN A 142 -7.67 4.02 -10.86
C ASN A 142 -6.76 4.33 -9.67
N VAL A 143 -5.58 4.93 -9.90
CA VAL A 143 -4.63 5.31 -8.84
C VAL A 143 -5.02 6.65 -8.23
N ASN A 144 -4.99 6.74 -6.90
CA ASN A 144 -5.14 7.96 -6.13
C ASN A 144 -3.78 8.61 -5.82
N LYS A 145 -2.86 7.84 -5.23
CA LYS A 145 -1.50 8.29 -4.88
C LYS A 145 -0.50 7.14 -4.98
N ILE A 146 0.78 7.48 -5.11
CA ILE A 146 1.90 6.53 -5.06
C ILE A 146 2.97 7.09 -4.14
N PHE A 147 3.46 6.28 -3.20
CA PHE A 147 4.67 6.60 -2.41
C PHE A 147 5.88 5.83 -2.90
N PHE A 148 7.00 6.52 -3.13
CA PHE A 148 8.29 5.92 -3.49
C PHE A 148 9.42 6.93 -3.30
N ASN A 149 10.58 6.49 -2.81
CA ASN A 149 11.65 7.40 -2.38
C ASN A 149 12.71 7.74 -3.44
N ASP A 150 12.65 7.17 -4.66
CA ASP A 150 13.55 7.60 -5.72
C ASP A 150 13.27 9.07 -6.09
N PRO A 151 14.18 10.02 -5.80
CA PRO A 151 13.93 11.45 -5.99
C PRO A 151 13.82 11.84 -7.47
N ALA A 152 14.28 10.96 -8.38
CA ALA A 152 14.18 11.17 -9.82
C ALA A 152 12.86 10.62 -10.41
N MET A 153 12.01 9.96 -9.61
CA MET A 153 10.78 9.34 -10.09
C MET A 153 9.63 10.36 -10.21
N PRO A 154 9.05 10.59 -11.40
CA PRO A 154 8.04 11.62 -11.57
C PRO A 154 6.66 11.20 -11.03
N GLY A 155 6.06 12.10 -10.24
CA GLY A 155 4.69 11.98 -9.77
C GLY A 155 4.45 10.80 -8.82
N VAL A 156 5.43 10.59 -7.94
CA VAL A 156 5.34 9.84 -6.68
C VAL A 156 5.60 10.81 -5.52
N GLN A 157 5.29 10.41 -4.29
CA GLN A 157 5.56 11.16 -3.07
C GLN A 157 6.56 10.38 -2.19
N PRO A 158 7.57 11.01 -1.58
CA PRO A 158 8.44 10.30 -0.65
C PRO A 158 7.71 9.99 0.65
N LEU A 159 8.00 8.83 1.24
CA LEU A 159 7.51 8.40 2.55
C LEU A 159 8.53 7.45 3.18
N GLU A 160 8.77 7.59 4.47
CA GLU A 160 9.70 6.71 5.20
C GLU A 160 9.38 5.22 4.95
N GLY A 161 10.42 4.40 4.71
CA GLY A 161 10.28 2.97 4.43
C GLY A 161 10.10 2.58 2.96
N HIS A 162 9.95 3.53 2.03
CA HIS A 162 9.59 3.27 0.62
C HIS A 162 10.78 3.32 -0.35
N ASP A 163 11.95 2.84 0.09
CA ASP A 163 13.17 2.86 -0.75
C ASP A 163 13.25 1.68 -1.73
N ASN A 164 12.57 0.56 -1.44
CA ASN A 164 12.71 -0.71 -2.17
C ASN A 164 11.39 -1.28 -2.75
N HIS A 165 10.32 -0.50 -2.63
CA HIS A 165 9.00 -0.78 -3.17
C HIS A 165 8.24 0.55 -3.29
N PHE A 166 7.30 0.64 -4.21
CA PHE A 166 6.33 1.72 -4.23
C PHE A 166 5.00 1.24 -3.65
N HIS A 167 4.40 2.08 -2.81
CA HIS A 167 3.05 1.89 -2.30
C HIS A 167 2.07 2.55 -3.26
N VAL A 168 1.07 1.82 -3.74
CA VAL A 168 -0.02 2.39 -4.54
C VAL A 168 -1.32 2.37 -3.76
N GLU A 169 -2.00 3.51 -3.71
CA GLU A 169 -3.36 3.62 -3.21
C GLU A 169 -4.31 3.79 -4.39
N PHE A 170 -5.37 2.98 -4.44
CA PHE A 170 -6.39 3.06 -5.46
C PHE A 170 -7.53 3.99 -5.03
N LYS A 171 -8.22 4.57 -6.01
CA LYS A 171 -9.43 5.37 -5.79
C LYS A 171 -10.50 4.54 -5.10
N GLN A 172 -11.23 5.13 -4.16
CA GLN A 172 -12.36 4.45 -3.52
C GLN A 172 -13.48 4.18 -4.53
N ASN A 173 -14.30 3.16 -4.25
CA ASN A 173 -15.54 2.97 -5.02
C ASN A 173 -16.40 4.23 -4.82
N ALA A 174 -16.95 4.79 -5.90
CA ALA A 174 -18.07 5.70 -5.74
C ALA A 174 -19.16 4.91 -5.01
N GLN A 175 -19.59 5.43 -3.85
CA GLN A 175 -20.74 4.88 -3.13
C GLN A 175 -22.03 5.25 -3.85
#